data_AF-A0A7Y2F851-F1
#
_entry.id   AF-A0A7Y2F851-F1
#
_cell.length_a   1.000
_cell.length_b   1.000
_cell.length_c   1.000
_cell.angle_alpha   90.00
_cell.angle_beta   90.00
_cell.angle_gamma   90.00
#
_symmetry.space_group_name_H-M   'P 1'
#
loop_
_entity.id
_entity.type
_entity.pdbx_description
1 polymer ?
#
loop_
_entity_poly.entity_id
_entity_poly.type
_entity_poly.pdbx_seq_one_letter_code
_entity_poly.pdbx_strand_id
1 'polypeptide(L)'
;GNQYSPAVVAKADKILEDIGLRRSGKTIAATNTTEVSRALTGLARERRQLKLVYKDWKNANDHTAAIRREIRRLSIQDADLNLQLARVAGVDPSANNRVVGLINAGRSRMKILTTDADRARDITSQKRGTLSEAESAYAETILAIRKDFDSIRNQLDESLKQPQTKIALQVMHRNFQTPAPEVISADQILAPLAKRIERVEQEVFSESIPLDVQPNGSLYVDVVVGKKTSRMVVDSGATLISLPATTAQELGITIASDAPDLKLVMADGREIPAKGVTLDRVRVGEFEAEDVQAAVLHASAVGAEPLLGMSFLGNFKFEINSNDKSLKLLRVAAE
;
A
#
# COMPACT_ATOMS: atom_id res chain seq x y z
N GLY A 1 -41.98 -2.95 42.53
CA GLY A 1 -41.52 -1.61 42.99
C GLY A 1 -41.83 -0.62 41.89
N ASN A 2 -42.66 0.38 42.21
CA ASN A 2 -43.42 1.18 41.24
C ASN A 2 -42.61 1.76 40.07
N GLN A 3 -43.20 1.68 38.88
CA GLN A 3 -42.75 2.44 37.71
C GLN A 3 -42.82 3.94 38.00
N TYR A 4 -41.89 4.71 37.44
CA TYR A 4 -41.93 6.17 37.55
C TYR A 4 -43.10 6.74 36.73
N SER A 5 -43.63 7.89 37.16
CA SER A 5 -44.75 8.55 36.46
C SER A 5 -44.35 9.03 35.06
N PRO A 6 -45.33 9.21 34.15
CA PRO A 6 -45.04 9.71 32.79
C PRO A 6 -44.25 11.02 32.75
N ALA A 7 -44.48 11.92 33.71
CA ALA A 7 -43.76 13.18 33.81
C ALA A 7 -42.27 13.00 34.18
N VAL A 8 -41.95 12.00 35.01
CA VAL A 8 -40.56 11.66 35.36
C VAL A 8 -39.87 10.98 34.18
N VAL A 9 -40.58 10.10 33.47
CA VAL A 9 -40.07 9.47 32.24
C VAL A 9 -39.71 10.52 31.19
N ALA A 10 -40.60 11.51 30.94
CA ALA A 10 -40.34 12.58 29.98
C ALA A 10 -39.11 13.43 30.34
N LYS A 11 -38.85 13.68 31.63
CA LYS A 11 -37.62 14.36 32.07
C LYS A 11 -36.37 13.51 31.83
N ALA A 12 -36.46 12.21 32.11
CA ALA A 12 -35.36 11.28 31.85
C ALA A 12 -35.07 11.15 30.36
N ASP A 13 -36.09 11.08 29.50
CA ASP A 13 -35.92 11.09 28.04
C ASP A 13 -35.18 12.34 27.59
N LYS A 14 -35.57 13.53 28.06
CA LYS A 14 -34.88 14.78 27.71
C LYS A 14 -33.40 14.79 28.13
N ILE A 15 -33.08 14.30 29.33
CA ILE A 15 -31.68 14.18 29.80
C ILE A 15 -30.87 13.27 28.87
N LEU A 16 -31.47 12.16 28.42
CA LEU A 16 -30.81 11.26 27.47
C LEU A 16 -30.65 11.90 26.10
N GLU A 17 -31.66 12.61 25.59
CA GLU A 17 -31.61 13.31 24.31
C GLU A 17 -30.50 14.37 24.28
N ASP A 18 -30.34 15.13 25.37
CA ASP A 18 -29.31 16.18 25.50
C ASP A 18 -27.87 15.62 25.38
N ILE A 19 -27.66 14.34 25.72
CA ILE A 19 -26.36 13.65 25.57
C ILE A 19 -26.30 12.73 24.34
N GLY A 20 -27.28 12.84 23.43
CA GLY A 20 -27.31 12.07 22.20
C GLY A 20 -27.70 10.60 22.38
N LEU A 21 -28.53 10.29 23.37
CA LEU A 21 -29.11 8.97 23.60
C LEU A 21 -30.63 9.00 23.44
N ARG A 22 -31.21 7.87 23.05
CA ARG A 22 -32.65 7.65 23.07
C ARG A 22 -32.99 6.22 23.44
N ARG A 23 -34.16 6.00 24.04
CA ARG A 23 -34.69 4.66 24.23
C ARG A 23 -35.24 4.12 22.90
N SER A 24 -34.93 2.86 22.62
CA SER A 24 -35.51 2.09 21.50
C SER A 24 -36.02 0.76 22.02
N GLY A 25 -37.32 0.68 22.32
CA GLY A 25 -37.89 -0.51 22.98
C GLY A 25 -37.24 -0.75 24.35
N LYS A 26 -36.52 -1.87 24.49
CA LYS A 26 -35.77 -2.28 25.69
C LYS A 26 -34.27 -1.96 25.61
N THR A 27 -33.84 -1.12 24.67
CA THR A 27 -32.44 -0.73 24.55
C THR A 27 -32.28 0.78 24.62
N ILE A 28 -31.05 1.23 24.82
CA ILE A 28 -30.63 2.62 24.69
C ILE A 28 -29.73 2.69 23.44
N ALA A 29 -29.99 3.66 22.57
CA ALA A 29 -29.28 3.84 21.31
C ALA A 29 -28.72 5.26 21.21
N ALA A 30 -27.52 5.38 20.64
CA ALA A 30 -26.93 6.68 20.33
C ALA A 30 -27.59 7.31 19.10
N THR A 31 -27.73 8.64 19.11
CA THR A 31 -28.31 9.45 18.03
C THR A 31 -27.26 10.33 17.35
N ASN A 32 -26.16 10.62 18.04
CA ASN A 32 -25.02 11.40 17.55
C ASN A 32 -24.07 10.62 16.62
N THR A 33 -24.48 9.45 16.12
CA THR A 33 -23.67 8.58 15.23
C THR A 33 -23.95 8.78 13.74
N THR A 34 -24.76 9.79 13.38
CA THR A 34 -25.27 9.97 12.02
C THR A 34 -24.16 10.27 11.02
N GLU A 35 -23.20 11.14 11.37
CA GLU A 35 -22.07 11.50 10.52
C GLU A 35 -21.19 10.28 10.21
N VAL A 36 -20.77 9.54 11.25
CA VAL A 36 -19.99 8.30 11.11
C VAL A 36 -20.74 7.27 10.26
N SER A 37 -22.05 7.13 10.45
CA SER A 37 -22.88 6.21 9.65
C SER A 37 -22.97 6.62 8.18
N ARG A 38 -23.00 7.92 7.90
CA ARG A 38 -23.01 8.47 6.53
C ARG A 38 -21.66 8.24 5.86
N ALA A 39 -20.56 8.53 6.54
CA ALA A 39 -19.21 8.29 6.04
C ALA A 39 -18.97 6.81 5.71
N LEU A 40 -19.38 5.89 6.59
CA LEU A 40 -19.34 4.44 6.32
C LEU A 40 -20.17 4.03 5.09
N THR A 41 -21.31 4.69 4.87
CA THR A 41 -22.14 4.41 3.67
C THR A 41 -21.46 4.95 2.41
N GLY A 42 -20.75 6.08 2.51
CA GLY A 42 -19.93 6.66 1.45
C GLY A 42 -18.78 5.75 1.00
N LEU A 43 -18.14 5.04 1.93
CA LEU A 43 -17.05 4.10 1.63
C LEU A 43 -17.42 3.05 0.58
N ALA A 44 -18.69 2.62 0.51
CA ALA A 44 -19.11 1.65 -0.50
C ALA A 44 -19.00 2.19 -1.94
N ARG A 45 -19.09 3.51 -2.13
CA ARG A 45 -18.83 4.16 -3.42
C ARG A 45 -17.34 4.27 -3.68
N GLU A 46 -16.57 4.72 -2.69
CA GLU A 46 -15.11 4.86 -2.80
C GLU A 46 -14.44 3.52 -3.10
N ARG A 47 -14.83 2.45 -2.39
CA ARG A 47 -14.36 1.08 -2.64
C ARG A 47 -14.64 0.63 -4.08
N ARG A 48 -15.82 0.95 -4.63
CA ARG A 48 -16.14 0.65 -6.03
C ARG A 48 -15.25 1.41 -7.00
N GLN A 49 -14.92 2.67 -6.71
CA GLN A 49 -13.97 3.44 -7.53
C GLN A 49 -12.55 2.87 -7.44
N LEU A 50 -12.10 2.54 -6.22
CA LEU A 50 -10.80 1.91 -6.01
C LEU A 50 -10.65 0.61 -6.81
N LYS A 51 -11.68 -0.24 -6.83
CA LYS A 51 -11.69 -1.46 -7.67
C LYS A 51 -11.55 -1.17 -9.17
N LEU A 52 -12.11 -0.07 -9.67
CA LEU A 52 -11.96 0.33 -11.08
C LEU A 52 -10.53 0.79 -11.37
N VAL A 53 -9.94 1.60 -10.49
CA VAL A 53 -8.54 2.06 -10.62
C VAL A 53 -7.57 0.87 -10.54
N TYR A 54 -7.81 -0.06 -9.61
CA TYR A 54 -7.04 -1.29 -9.50
C TYR A 54 -7.12 -2.11 -10.79
N LYS A 55 -8.32 -2.32 -11.34
CA LYS A 55 -8.50 -3.08 -12.58
C LYS A 55 -7.77 -2.41 -13.76
N ASP A 56 -7.80 -1.09 -13.84
CA ASP A 56 -7.12 -0.34 -14.89
C ASP A 56 -5.59 -0.47 -14.80
N TRP A 57 -5.02 -0.33 -13.60
CA TRP A 57 -3.60 -0.63 -13.35
C TRP A 57 -3.26 -2.09 -13.69
N LYS A 58 -4.06 -3.04 -13.21
CA LYS A 58 -3.84 -4.47 -13.45
C LYS A 58 -3.80 -4.81 -14.93
N ASN A 59 -4.73 -4.28 -15.73
CA ASN A 59 -4.73 -4.48 -17.18
C ASN A 59 -3.46 -3.94 -17.85
N ALA A 60 -2.99 -2.75 -17.45
CA ALA A 60 -1.76 -2.18 -17.97
C ALA A 60 -0.52 -2.99 -17.56
N ASN A 61 -0.49 -3.45 -16.31
CA ASN A 61 0.57 -4.32 -15.80
C ASN A 61 0.64 -5.66 -16.55
N ASP A 62 -0.52 -6.32 -16.73
CA ASP A 62 -0.63 -7.58 -17.46
C ASP A 62 -0.20 -7.43 -18.94
N HIS A 63 -0.52 -6.28 -19.55
CA HIS A 63 -0.07 -5.94 -20.90
C HIS A 63 1.45 -5.78 -20.99
N THR A 64 2.05 -5.03 -20.07
CA THR A 64 3.52 -4.89 -19.98
C THR A 64 4.20 -6.24 -19.79
N ALA A 65 3.67 -7.08 -18.91
CA ALA A 65 4.17 -8.43 -18.69
C ALA A 65 4.06 -9.31 -19.94
N ALA A 66 3.00 -9.15 -20.74
CA ALA A 66 2.83 -9.87 -22.01
C ALA A 66 3.90 -9.49 -23.05
N ILE A 67 4.19 -8.19 -23.21
CA ILE A 67 5.24 -7.72 -24.12
C ILE A 67 6.60 -8.31 -23.69
N ARG A 68 6.92 -8.27 -22.40
CA ARG A 68 8.17 -8.85 -21.87
C ARG A 68 8.28 -10.36 -22.12
N ARG A 69 7.18 -11.11 -22.00
CA ARG A 69 7.16 -12.55 -22.34
C ARG A 69 7.48 -12.79 -23.82
N GLU A 70 6.95 -11.96 -24.71
CA GLU A 70 7.26 -12.08 -26.15
C GLU A 70 8.71 -11.72 -26.47
N ILE A 71 9.29 -10.69 -25.83
CA ILE A 71 10.71 -10.37 -25.95
C ILE A 71 11.58 -11.56 -25.53
N ARG A 72 11.28 -12.18 -24.38
CA ARG A 72 11.99 -13.38 -23.92
C ARG A 72 11.89 -14.53 -24.92
N ARG A 73 10.71 -14.75 -25.50
CA ARG A 73 10.52 -15.78 -26.53
C ARG A 73 11.38 -15.52 -27.76
N LEU A 74 11.42 -14.28 -28.26
CA LEU A 74 12.27 -13.90 -29.40
C LEU A 74 13.76 -14.03 -29.06
N SER A 75 14.17 -13.72 -27.84
CA SER A 75 15.55 -13.89 -27.38
C SER A 75 16.00 -15.37 -27.41
N ILE A 76 15.14 -16.28 -26.93
CA ILE A 76 15.39 -17.73 -27.02
C ILE A 76 15.48 -18.18 -28.49
N GLN A 77 14.57 -17.71 -29.35
CA GLN A 77 14.60 -18.02 -30.78
C GLN A 77 15.87 -17.49 -31.47
N ASP A 78 16.35 -16.30 -31.11
CA ASP A 78 17.62 -15.75 -31.62
C ASP A 78 18.79 -16.68 -31.26
N ALA A 79 18.85 -17.17 -30.01
CA ALA A 79 19.89 -18.08 -29.57
C ALA A 79 19.88 -19.41 -30.37
N ASP A 80 18.70 -20.01 -30.55
CA ASP A 80 18.54 -21.24 -31.34
C ASP A 80 18.97 -21.06 -32.80
N LEU A 81 18.59 -19.94 -33.42
CA LEU A 81 18.98 -19.62 -34.80
C LEU A 81 20.49 -19.40 -34.92
N ASN A 82 21.14 -18.79 -33.92
CA ASN A 82 22.60 -18.65 -33.91
C ASN A 82 23.30 -20.03 -33.82
N LEU A 83 22.77 -20.96 -33.03
CA LEU A 83 23.28 -22.34 -32.98
C LEU A 83 23.09 -23.07 -34.33
N GLN A 84 21.97 -22.83 -35.02
CA GLN A 84 21.74 -23.39 -36.37
C GLN A 84 22.70 -22.77 -37.39
N LEU A 85 22.91 -21.45 -37.33
CA LEU A 85 23.83 -20.74 -38.21
C LEU A 85 25.23 -21.33 -38.13
N ALA A 86 25.73 -21.62 -36.93
CA ALA A 86 27.03 -22.23 -36.71
C ALA A 86 27.19 -23.61 -37.39
N ARG A 87 26.08 -24.34 -37.63
CA ARG A 87 26.10 -25.65 -38.30
C ARG A 87 26.08 -25.56 -39.82
N VAL A 88 25.46 -24.52 -40.37
CA VAL A 88 25.29 -24.35 -41.83
C VAL A 88 26.31 -23.40 -42.44
N ALA A 89 26.95 -22.56 -41.61
CA ALA A 89 27.97 -21.60 -42.05
C ALA A 89 29.15 -22.32 -42.71
N GLY A 90 29.50 -21.89 -43.93
CA GLY A 90 30.57 -22.47 -44.73
C GLY A 90 30.21 -23.79 -45.44
N VAL A 91 29.02 -24.36 -45.20
CA VAL A 91 28.56 -25.61 -45.81
C VAL A 91 27.45 -25.38 -46.83
N ASP A 92 26.41 -24.60 -46.47
CA ASP A 92 25.30 -24.26 -47.36
C ASP A 92 25.05 -22.73 -47.34
N PRO A 93 25.52 -22.00 -48.38
CA PRO A 93 25.33 -20.55 -48.47
C PRO A 93 23.85 -20.12 -48.48
N SER A 94 22.97 -20.94 -49.06
CA SER A 94 21.54 -20.63 -49.14
C SER A 94 20.88 -20.76 -47.77
N ALA A 95 21.16 -21.84 -47.04
CA ALA A 95 20.70 -22.02 -45.66
C ALA A 95 21.28 -20.96 -44.72
N ASN A 96 22.57 -20.65 -44.85
CA ASN A 96 23.23 -19.57 -44.10
C ASN A 96 22.48 -18.24 -44.26
N ASN A 97 22.23 -17.82 -45.50
CA ASN A 97 21.55 -16.54 -45.76
C ASN A 97 20.11 -16.51 -45.23
N ARG A 98 19.38 -17.64 -45.30
CA ARG A 98 18.04 -17.76 -44.70
C ARG A 98 18.07 -17.57 -43.18
N VAL A 99 18.98 -18.25 -42.49
CA VAL A 99 19.11 -18.16 -41.02
C VAL A 99 19.50 -16.76 -40.60
N VAL A 100 20.46 -16.12 -41.29
CA VAL A 100 20.83 -14.71 -41.06
C VAL A 100 19.62 -13.77 -41.24
N GLY A 101 18.81 -13.99 -42.28
CA GLY A 101 17.58 -13.22 -42.49
C GLY A 101 16.59 -13.33 -41.34
N LEU A 102 16.38 -14.54 -40.80
CA LEU A 102 15.51 -14.79 -39.65
C LEU A 102 16.03 -14.13 -38.36
N ILE A 103 17.34 -14.22 -38.10
CA ILE A 103 18.01 -13.55 -36.97
C ILE A 103 17.78 -12.04 -37.04
N ASN A 104 18.05 -11.43 -38.19
CA ASN A 104 17.89 -9.99 -38.37
C ASN A 104 16.42 -9.56 -38.17
N ALA A 105 15.46 -10.31 -38.72
CA ALA A 105 14.04 -10.05 -38.53
C ALA A 105 13.62 -10.16 -37.06
N GLY A 106 14.09 -11.20 -36.36
CA GLY A 106 13.84 -11.42 -34.93
C GLY A 106 14.37 -10.28 -34.07
N ARG A 107 15.62 -9.85 -34.31
CA ARG A 107 16.26 -8.73 -33.61
C ARG A 107 15.56 -7.39 -33.87
N SER A 108 15.16 -7.12 -35.11
CA SER A 108 14.37 -5.92 -35.43
C SER A 108 13.04 -5.91 -34.69
N ARG A 109 12.34 -7.04 -34.61
CA ARG A 109 11.09 -7.16 -33.85
C ARG A 109 11.31 -7.00 -32.35
N MET A 110 12.36 -7.61 -31.81
CA MET A 110 12.75 -7.48 -30.41
C MET A 110 12.99 -6.02 -30.04
N LYS A 111 13.72 -5.27 -30.88
CA LYS A 111 13.97 -3.84 -30.69
C LYS A 111 12.68 -3.01 -30.61
N ILE A 112 11.70 -3.28 -31.51
CA ILE A 112 10.40 -2.61 -31.49
C ILE A 112 9.66 -2.92 -30.19
N LEU A 113 9.59 -4.20 -29.81
CA LEU A 113 8.91 -4.62 -28.59
C LEU A 113 9.57 -4.06 -27.33
N THR A 114 10.90 -3.88 -27.29
CA THR A 114 11.58 -3.22 -26.18
C THR A 114 11.10 -1.77 -26.04
N THR A 115 11.02 -1.02 -27.14
CA THR A 115 10.47 0.35 -27.10
C THR A 115 9.00 0.38 -26.66
N ASP A 116 8.18 -0.57 -27.11
CA ASP A 116 6.79 -0.67 -26.67
C ASP A 116 6.66 -1.09 -25.20
N ALA A 117 7.55 -1.96 -24.71
CA ALA A 117 7.64 -2.34 -23.31
C ALA A 117 7.99 -1.13 -22.43
N ASP A 118 8.91 -0.27 -22.86
CA ASP A 118 9.27 0.95 -22.14
C ASP A 118 8.08 1.91 -22.03
N ARG A 119 7.35 2.13 -23.14
CA ARG A 119 6.12 2.96 -23.11
C ARG A 119 5.02 2.35 -22.25
N ALA A 120 4.76 1.05 -22.39
CA ALA A 120 3.75 0.34 -21.59
C ALA A 120 4.10 0.37 -20.10
N ARG A 121 5.40 0.28 -19.79
CA ARG A 121 5.93 0.42 -18.44
C ARG A 121 5.66 1.82 -17.87
N ASP A 122 5.94 2.89 -18.62
CA ASP A 122 5.67 4.26 -18.14
C ASP A 122 4.19 4.47 -17.83
N ILE A 123 3.30 3.96 -18.69
CA ILE A 123 1.85 3.98 -18.47
C ILE A 123 1.48 3.18 -17.21
N THR A 124 2.07 2.00 -17.03
CA THR A 124 1.84 1.16 -15.84
C THR A 124 2.27 1.86 -14.56
N SER A 125 3.43 2.55 -14.59
CA SER A 125 3.95 3.34 -13.47
C SER A 125 2.99 4.49 -13.10
N GLN A 126 2.52 5.24 -14.09
CA GLN A 126 1.53 6.31 -13.88
C GLN A 126 0.25 5.77 -13.24
N LYS A 127 -0.29 4.66 -13.77
CA LYS A 127 -1.49 4.01 -13.21
C LYS A 127 -1.25 3.49 -11.79
N ARG A 128 -0.05 2.96 -11.48
CA ARG A 128 0.29 2.56 -10.11
C ARG A 128 0.26 3.75 -9.16
N GLY A 129 0.79 4.91 -9.59
CA GLY A 129 0.69 6.17 -8.86
C GLY A 129 -0.75 6.53 -8.54
N THR A 130 -1.63 6.54 -9.56
CA THR A 130 -3.06 6.84 -9.35
C THR A 130 -3.76 5.82 -8.43
N LEU A 131 -3.37 4.54 -8.49
CA LEU A 131 -3.87 3.51 -7.58
C LEU A 131 -3.40 3.78 -6.15
N SER A 132 -2.12 4.08 -5.95
CA SER A 132 -1.54 4.39 -4.63
C SER A 132 -2.20 5.62 -3.98
N GLU A 133 -2.49 6.65 -4.76
CA GLU A 133 -3.25 7.83 -4.32
C GLU A 133 -4.68 7.45 -3.89
N ALA A 134 -5.38 6.63 -4.69
CA ALA A 134 -6.72 6.17 -4.38
C ALA A 134 -6.77 5.25 -3.14
N GLU A 135 -5.78 4.34 -3.00
CA GLU A 135 -5.60 3.49 -1.81
C GLU A 135 -5.37 4.37 -0.56
N SER A 136 -4.53 5.40 -0.69
CA SER A 136 -4.24 6.35 0.39
C SER A 136 -5.47 7.12 0.83
N ALA A 137 -6.22 7.68 -0.12
CA ALA A 137 -7.44 8.44 0.17
C ALA A 137 -8.51 7.57 0.86
N TYR A 138 -8.69 6.34 0.38
CA TYR A 138 -9.63 5.39 0.98
C TYR A 138 -9.24 5.05 2.43
N ALA A 139 -7.95 4.78 2.68
CA ALA A 139 -7.45 4.50 4.01
C ALA A 139 -7.59 5.70 4.96
N GLU A 140 -7.31 6.91 4.48
CA GLU A 140 -7.50 8.15 5.25
C GLU A 140 -8.96 8.35 5.67
N THR A 141 -9.92 8.07 4.78
CA THR A 141 -11.36 8.11 5.13
C THR A 141 -11.69 7.11 6.23
N ILE A 142 -11.15 5.88 6.19
CA ILE A 142 -11.37 4.87 7.24
C ILE A 142 -10.77 5.32 8.57
N LEU A 143 -9.54 5.87 8.56
CA LEU A 143 -8.89 6.39 9.76
C LEU A 143 -9.66 7.58 10.36
N ALA A 144 -10.20 8.46 9.52
CA ALA A 144 -11.05 9.57 9.96
C ALA A 144 -12.34 9.06 10.61
N ILE A 145 -13.00 8.07 10.01
CA ILE A 145 -14.19 7.41 10.58
C ILE A 145 -13.89 6.84 11.97
N ARG A 146 -12.74 6.17 12.13
CA ARG A 146 -12.34 5.62 13.43
C ARG A 146 -12.11 6.72 14.47
N LYS A 147 -11.40 7.78 14.10
CA LYS A 147 -11.17 8.93 14.96
C LYS A 147 -12.47 9.59 15.43
N ASP A 148 -13.41 9.79 14.52
CA ASP A 148 -14.72 10.39 14.84
C ASP A 148 -15.54 9.47 15.75
N PHE A 149 -15.49 8.16 15.51
CA PHE A 149 -16.11 7.15 16.37
C PHE A 149 -15.52 7.19 17.79
N ASP A 150 -14.20 7.21 17.93
CA ASP A 150 -13.53 7.25 19.23
C ASP A 150 -13.84 8.55 19.99
N SER A 151 -13.98 9.68 19.28
CA SER A 151 -14.44 10.94 19.87
C SER A 151 -15.86 10.82 20.45
N ILE A 152 -16.80 10.27 19.68
CA ILE A 152 -18.19 10.03 20.15
C ILE A 152 -18.20 9.08 21.34
N ARG A 153 -17.43 8.00 21.28
CA ARG A 153 -17.30 7.01 22.35
C ARG A 153 -16.81 7.66 23.64
N ASN A 154 -15.74 8.44 23.58
CA ASN A 154 -15.14 9.09 24.76
C ASN A 154 -16.09 10.13 25.37
N GLN A 155 -16.75 10.94 24.54
CA GLN A 155 -17.76 11.89 25.01
C GLN A 155 -18.92 11.17 25.71
N LEU A 156 -19.42 10.09 25.11
CA LEU A 156 -20.49 9.29 25.69
C LEU A 156 -20.08 8.63 27.00
N ASP A 157 -18.85 8.11 27.10
CA ASP A 157 -18.34 7.51 28.33
C ASP A 157 -18.30 8.52 29.49
N GLU A 158 -17.88 9.75 29.23
CA GLU A 158 -17.93 10.84 30.21
C GLU A 158 -19.37 11.22 30.58
N SER A 159 -20.27 11.33 29.61
CA SER A 159 -21.69 11.62 29.87
C SER A 159 -22.38 10.53 30.71
N LEU A 160 -22.06 9.26 30.51
CA LEU A 160 -22.61 8.12 31.28
C LEU A 160 -22.15 8.12 32.75
N LYS A 161 -20.99 8.71 33.06
CA LYS A 161 -20.50 8.84 34.44
C LYS A 161 -21.31 9.86 35.25
N GLN A 162 -21.97 10.81 34.59
CA GLN A 162 -22.67 11.91 35.25
C GLN A 162 -23.87 11.40 36.08
N PRO A 163 -24.10 11.93 37.31
CA PRO A 163 -25.19 11.48 38.17
C PRO A 163 -26.59 11.61 37.55
N GLN A 164 -26.83 12.71 36.81
CA GLN A 164 -28.11 12.95 36.16
C GLN A 164 -28.43 11.89 35.09
N THR A 165 -27.42 11.51 34.30
CA THR A 165 -27.50 10.44 33.31
C THR A 165 -27.81 9.10 33.96
N LYS A 166 -27.12 8.75 35.06
CA LYS A 166 -27.38 7.51 35.81
C LYS A 166 -28.81 7.45 36.34
N ILE A 167 -29.33 8.56 36.85
CA ILE A 167 -30.73 8.66 37.30
C ILE A 167 -31.69 8.46 36.12
N ALA A 168 -31.45 9.12 34.99
CA ALA A 168 -32.29 8.97 33.80
C ALA A 168 -32.30 7.53 33.28
N LEU A 169 -31.13 6.87 33.23
CA LEU A 169 -31.00 5.46 32.88
C LEU A 169 -31.71 4.54 33.87
N GLN A 170 -31.68 4.85 35.16
CA GLN A 170 -32.41 4.09 36.18
C GLN A 170 -33.93 4.19 35.97
N VAL A 171 -34.43 5.37 35.62
CA VAL A 171 -35.84 5.57 35.25
C VAL A 171 -36.20 4.71 34.05
N MET A 172 -35.36 4.71 33.00
CA MET A 172 -35.58 3.87 31.82
C MET A 172 -35.57 2.38 32.13
N HIS A 173 -34.62 1.92 32.96
CA HIS A 173 -34.52 0.52 33.36
C HIS A 173 -35.79 0.06 34.11
N ARG A 174 -36.25 0.85 35.08
CA ARG A 174 -37.43 0.53 35.89
C ARG A 174 -38.74 0.54 35.09
N ASN A 175 -38.86 1.43 34.11
CA ASN A 175 -40.08 1.56 33.32
C ASN A 175 -40.12 0.62 32.11
N PHE A 176 -38.98 0.35 31.47
CA PHE A 176 -38.93 -0.31 30.16
C PHE A 176 -37.98 -1.50 30.09
N GLN A 177 -37.37 -1.92 31.21
CA GLN A 177 -36.43 -3.04 31.26
C GLN A 177 -35.21 -2.84 30.34
N THR A 178 -34.77 -1.59 30.17
CA THR A 178 -33.49 -1.29 29.51
C THR A 178 -32.32 -1.77 30.36
N PRO A 179 -31.08 -1.84 29.85
CA PRO A 179 -29.91 -2.14 30.69
C PRO A 179 -29.82 -1.21 31.91
N ALA A 180 -29.38 -1.76 33.04
CA ALA A 180 -29.19 -1.01 34.27
C ALA A 180 -27.99 -0.05 34.16
N PRO A 181 -27.98 1.08 34.88
CA PRO A 181 -26.90 2.07 34.84
C PRO A 181 -25.51 1.53 35.16
N GLU A 182 -25.42 0.46 35.96
CA GLU A 182 -24.15 -0.18 36.34
C GLU A 182 -23.58 -1.09 35.26
N VAL A 183 -24.42 -1.52 34.31
CA VAL A 183 -24.06 -2.48 33.25
C VAL A 183 -23.84 -1.78 31.92
N ILE A 184 -24.59 -0.71 31.64
CA ILE A 184 -24.54 0.00 30.37
C ILE A 184 -23.22 0.79 30.21
N SER A 185 -22.57 0.63 29.06
CA SER A 185 -21.35 1.36 28.71
C SER A 185 -21.43 1.95 27.30
N ALA A 186 -20.55 2.92 27.00
CA ALA A 186 -20.43 3.47 25.66
C ALA A 186 -20.16 2.38 24.61
N ASP A 187 -19.32 1.39 24.96
CA ASP A 187 -18.99 0.25 24.11
C ASP A 187 -20.21 -0.61 23.77
N GLN A 188 -21.07 -0.88 24.75
CA GLN A 188 -22.30 -1.65 24.51
C GLN A 188 -23.29 -0.89 23.62
N ILE A 189 -23.44 0.43 23.83
CA ILE A 189 -24.34 1.28 23.04
C ILE A 189 -23.85 1.37 21.60
N LEU A 190 -22.54 1.50 21.41
CA LEU A 190 -21.91 1.73 20.10
C LEU A 190 -21.48 0.43 19.38
N ALA A 191 -21.62 -0.74 20.03
CA ALA A 191 -21.20 -2.03 19.48
C ALA A 191 -21.68 -2.31 18.04
N PRO A 192 -22.94 -2.01 17.63
CA PRO A 192 -23.36 -2.24 16.26
C PRO A 192 -22.58 -1.40 15.24
N LEU A 193 -22.21 -0.18 15.61
CA LEU A 193 -21.43 0.72 14.76
C LEU A 193 -19.95 0.31 14.75
N ALA A 194 -19.38 0.00 15.92
CA ALA A 194 -18.02 -0.52 16.05
C ALA A 194 -17.78 -1.72 15.13
N LYS A 195 -18.69 -2.71 15.15
CA LYS A 195 -18.63 -3.89 14.26
C LYS A 195 -18.70 -3.57 12.76
N ARG A 196 -19.24 -2.43 12.36
CA ARG A 196 -19.25 -1.98 10.96
C ARG A 196 -17.93 -1.32 10.59
N ILE A 197 -17.33 -0.58 11.53
CA ILE A 197 -16.02 0.06 11.38
C ILE A 197 -14.92 -1.02 11.32
N GLU A 198 -14.92 -1.97 12.26
CA GLU A 198 -13.95 -3.08 12.27
C GLU A 198 -13.93 -3.86 10.95
N ARG A 199 -15.09 -4.04 10.30
CA ARG A 199 -15.20 -4.71 9.01
C ARG A 199 -14.52 -3.96 7.88
N VAL A 200 -14.57 -2.63 7.88
CA VAL A 200 -13.88 -1.82 6.85
C VAL A 200 -12.40 -1.62 7.21
N GLU A 201 -12.05 -1.56 8.49
CA GLU A 201 -10.66 -1.53 8.95
C GLU A 201 -9.90 -2.80 8.53
N GLN A 202 -10.55 -3.97 8.50
CA GLN A 202 -9.98 -5.21 8.00
C GLN A 202 -9.59 -5.16 6.51
N GLU A 203 -10.15 -4.21 5.73
CA GLU A 203 -9.76 -3.99 4.33
C GLU A 203 -8.43 -3.22 4.23
N VAL A 204 -7.96 -2.62 5.32
CA VAL A 204 -6.72 -1.83 5.39
C VAL A 204 -5.68 -2.64 6.14
N PHE A 205 -4.66 -3.11 5.43
CA PHE A 205 -3.52 -3.74 6.05
C PHE A 205 -2.46 -2.67 6.35
N SER A 206 -2.01 -2.58 7.60
CA SER A 206 -0.95 -1.67 8.01
C SER A 206 0.02 -2.34 8.98
N GLU A 207 1.30 -2.01 8.85
CA GLU A 207 2.37 -2.46 9.75
C GLU A 207 3.25 -1.25 10.10
N SER A 208 3.74 -1.20 11.33
CA SER A 208 4.75 -0.24 11.76
C SER A 208 6.07 -0.98 11.95
N ILE A 209 7.02 -0.70 11.06
CA ILE A 209 8.29 -1.42 10.98
C ILE A 209 9.34 -0.60 11.72
N PRO A 210 10.01 -1.16 12.74
CA PRO A 210 11.04 -0.42 13.48
C PRO A 210 12.22 -0.08 12.56
N LEU A 211 12.73 1.13 12.71
CA LEU A 211 13.90 1.64 12.00
C LEU A 211 15.09 1.69 12.94
N ASP A 212 16.23 1.22 12.46
CA ASP A 212 17.48 1.37 13.19
C ASP A 212 18.14 2.71 12.83
N VAL A 213 18.47 3.49 13.85
CA VAL A 213 18.98 4.86 13.70
C VAL A 213 20.48 4.85 13.90
N GLN A 214 21.22 5.21 12.85
CA GLN A 214 22.67 5.33 12.94
C GLN A 214 23.09 6.69 13.52
N PRO A 215 24.32 6.83 14.07
CA PRO A 215 24.81 8.07 14.66
C PRO A 215 24.80 9.28 13.71
N ASN A 216 24.82 9.05 12.40
CA ASN A 216 24.72 10.07 11.36
C ASN A 216 23.27 10.56 11.12
N GLY A 217 22.28 9.97 11.80
CA GLY A 217 20.86 10.28 11.64
C GLY A 217 20.15 9.46 10.56
N SER A 218 20.86 8.61 9.82
CA SER A 218 20.26 7.76 8.80
C SER A 218 19.34 6.71 9.42
N LEU A 219 18.16 6.54 8.83
CA LEU A 219 17.15 5.57 9.24
C LEU A 219 17.23 4.33 8.36
N TYR A 220 17.48 3.18 8.98
CA TYR A 220 17.70 1.93 8.29
C TYR A 220 16.57 0.93 8.49
N VAL A 221 16.30 0.16 7.45
CA VAL A 221 15.36 -0.96 7.49
C VAL A 221 15.95 -2.18 6.78
N ASP A 222 15.59 -3.36 7.25
CA ASP A 222 15.91 -4.61 6.56
C ASP A 222 14.99 -4.81 5.37
N VAL A 223 15.58 -4.96 4.19
CA VAL A 223 14.89 -5.15 2.91
C VAL A 223 15.26 -6.50 2.34
N VAL A 224 14.26 -7.33 2.03
CA VAL A 224 14.48 -8.61 1.37
C VAL A 224 14.33 -8.43 -0.13
N VAL A 225 15.42 -8.65 -0.86
CA VAL A 225 15.44 -8.64 -2.33
C VAL A 225 15.60 -10.08 -2.81
N GLY A 226 14.57 -10.61 -3.47
CA GLY A 226 14.48 -12.02 -3.81
C GLY A 226 14.51 -12.91 -2.56
N LYS A 227 15.66 -13.56 -2.30
CA LYS A 227 15.88 -14.45 -1.15
C LYS A 227 16.89 -13.94 -0.12
N LYS A 228 17.47 -12.75 -0.36
CA LYS A 228 18.56 -12.21 0.46
C LYS A 228 18.11 -10.92 1.12
N THR A 229 18.58 -10.71 2.35
CA THR A 229 18.31 -9.48 3.10
C THR A 229 19.47 -8.51 2.90
N SER A 230 19.14 -7.25 2.65
CA SER A 230 20.07 -6.13 2.68
C SER A 230 19.48 -5.04 3.55
N ARG A 231 20.31 -4.47 4.41
CA ARG A 231 19.95 -3.30 5.19
C ARG A 231 20.04 -2.07 4.28
N MET A 232 19.00 -1.23 4.25
CA MET A 232 18.93 -0.05 3.37
C MET A 232 18.49 1.20 4.14
N VAL A 233 18.97 2.36 3.71
CA VAL A 233 18.51 3.66 4.22
C VAL A 233 17.16 3.99 3.61
N VAL A 234 16.17 4.34 4.43
CA VAL A 234 14.88 4.81 3.93
C VAL A 234 15.04 6.23 3.39
N ASP A 235 14.85 6.41 2.09
CA ASP A 235 15.05 7.70 1.41
C ASP A 235 13.90 7.99 0.44
N SER A 236 12.91 8.77 0.90
CA SER A 236 11.80 9.22 0.07
C SER A 236 12.20 10.25 -0.99
N GLY A 237 13.42 10.81 -0.92
CA GLY A 237 13.98 11.70 -1.94
C GLY A 237 14.58 10.94 -3.13
N ALA A 238 14.92 9.66 -2.95
CA ALA A 238 15.43 8.83 -4.03
C ALA A 238 14.29 8.28 -4.90
N THR A 239 14.33 8.55 -6.21
CA THR A 239 13.32 8.03 -7.15
C THR A 239 13.38 6.50 -7.27
N LEU A 240 14.57 5.92 -7.25
CA LEU A 240 14.83 4.50 -7.42
C LEU A 240 15.45 3.89 -6.16
N ILE A 241 15.29 2.57 -5.97
CA ILE A 241 16.21 1.82 -5.11
C ILE A 241 17.61 2.00 -5.70
N SER A 242 18.56 2.43 -4.87
CA SER A 242 19.95 2.65 -5.30
C SER A 242 20.83 1.64 -4.59
N LEU A 243 21.57 0.83 -5.35
CA LEU A 243 22.41 -0.24 -4.82
C LEU A 243 23.87 0.03 -5.20
N PRO A 244 24.79 0.12 -4.24
CA PRO A 244 26.22 0.01 -4.50
C PRO A 244 26.53 -1.30 -5.24
N ALA A 245 27.55 -1.29 -6.09
CA ALA A 245 27.95 -2.48 -6.85
C ALA A 245 28.23 -3.70 -5.94
N THR A 246 28.81 -3.47 -4.76
CA THR A 246 29.06 -4.51 -3.75
C THR A 246 27.76 -5.12 -3.23
N THR A 247 26.79 -4.30 -2.83
CA THR A 247 25.47 -4.76 -2.37
C THR A 247 24.72 -5.51 -3.47
N ALA A 248 24.78 -5.04 -4.71
CA ALA A 248 24.16 -5.73 -5.84
C ALA A 248 24.76 -7.13 -6.06
N GLN A 249 26.09 -7.27 -5.93
CA GLN A 249 26.78 -8.54 -5.99
C GLN A 249 26.39 -9.47 -4.84
N GLU A 250 26.34 -8.95 -3.61
CA GLU A 250 25.91 -9.70 -2.41
C GLU A 250 24.47 -10.21 -2.57
N LEU A 251 23.58 -9.39 -3.13
CA LEU A 251 22.20 -9.75 -3.46
C LEU A 251 22.09 -10.72 -4.65
N GLY A 252 23.18 -10.94 -5.40
CA GLY A 252 23.19 -11.82 -6.58
C GLY A 252 22.49 -11.22 -7.80
N ILE A 253 22.41 -9.89 -7.88
CA ILE A 253 21.79 -9.18 -8.99
C ILE A 253 22.72 -9.23 -10.19
N THR A 254 22.20 -9.74 -11.31
CA THR A 254 22.93 -9.77 -12.58
C THR A 254 22.55 -8.57 -13.43
N ILE A 255 23.55 -7.81 -13.86
CA ILE A 255 23.34 -6.69 -14.78
C ILE A 255 23.40 -7.24 -16.21
N ALA A 256 22.30 -7.13 -16.94
CA ALA A 256 22.25 -7.54 -18.34
C ALA A 256 23.21 -6.69 -19.18
N SER A 257 23.78 -7.26 -20.25
CA SER A 257 24.72 -6.53 -21.12
C SER A 257 24.08 -5.33 -21.82
N ASP A 258 22.76 -5.38 -22.02
CA ASP A 258 21.92 -4.34 -22.60
C ASP A 258 21.19 -3.49 -21.53
N ALA A 259 21.57 -3.62 -20.26
CA ALA A 259 21.00 -2.81 -19.18
C ALA A 259 21.20 -1.31 -19.48
N PRO A 260 20.13 -0.48 -19.35
CA PRO A 260 20.18 0.92 -19.70
C PRO A 260 21.18 1.67 -18.82
N ASP A 261 21.94 2.56 -19.45
CA ASP A 261 22.79 3.51 -18.75
C ASP A 261 21.92 4.59 -18.12
N LEU A 262 22.09 4.76 -16.82
CA LEU A 262 21.44 5.79 -16.03
C LEU A 262 22.49 6.77 -15.51
N LYS A 263 22.07 8.01 -15.31
CA LYS A 263 22.81 9.00 -14.53
C LYS A 263 21.94 9.41 -13.36
N LEU A 264 22.42 9.13 -12.15
CA LEU A 264 21.72 9.52 -10.93
C LEU A 264 22.33 10.79 -10.36
N VAL A 265 21.47 11.73 -9.98
CA VAL A 265 21.87 12.93 -9.24
C VAL A 265 21.71 12.63 -7.76
N MET A 266 22.82 12.68 -7.03
CA MET A 266 22.84 12.48 -5.59
C MET A 266 22.33 13.73 -4.86
N ALA A 267 22.02 13.60 -3.57
CA ALA A 267 21.55 14.73 -2.75
C ALA A 267 22.55 15.91 -2.69
N ASP A 268 23.84 15.65 -2.88
CA ASP A 268 24.91 16.67 -2.94
C ASP A 268 25.14 17.24 -4.37
N GLY A 269 24.29 16.88 -5.34
CA GLY A 269 24.35 17.34 -6.72
C GLY A 269 25.34 16.60 -7.61
N ARG A 270 26.10 15.62 -7.08
CA ARG A 270 27.00 14.81 -7.92
C ARG A 270 26.21 13.89 -8.83
N GLU A 271 26.67 13.77 -10.08
CA GLU A 271 26.17 12.76 -11.01
C GLU A 271 26.99 11.47 -10.89
N ILE A 272 26.30 10.36 -10.66
CA ILE A 272 26.91 9.02 -10.59
C ILE A 272 26.35 8.17 -11.73
N PRO A 273 27.21 7.59 -12.59
CA PRO A 273 26.78 6.59 -13.57
C PRO A 273 26.21 5.36 -12.87
N ALA A 274 25.14 4.80 -13.41
CA ALA A 274 24.51 3.60 -12.89
C ALA A 274 23.94 2.75 -14.03
N LYS A 275 23.65 1.48 -13.73
CA LYS A 275 22.93 0.57 -14.64
C LYS A 275 21.53 0.32 -14.09
N GLY A 276 20.53 0.50 -14.94
CA GLY A 276 19.15 0.22 -14.58
C GLY A 276 18.89 -1.28 -14.51
N VAL A 277 18.29 -1.73 -13.43
CA VAL A 277 17.87 -3.13 -13.23
C VAL A 277 16.43 -3.18 -12.74
N THR A 278 15.78 -4.33 -12.89
CA THR A 278 14.47 -4.60 -12.30
C THR A 278 14.63 -5.74 -11.30
N LEU A 279 14.19 -5.51 -10.06
CA LEU A 279 14.18 -6.49 -9.00
C LEU A 279 12.85 -7.22 -9.04
N ASP A 280 12.89 -8.54 -9.17
CA ASP A 280 11.68 -9.36 -9.31
C ASP A 280 10.72 -9.18 -8.14
N ARG A 281 11.26 -9.12 -6.91
CA ARG A 281 10.51 -9.04 -5.66
C ARG A 281 11.33 -8.32 -4.59
N VAL A 282 10.74 -7.31 -3.98
CA VAL A 282 11.29 -6.55 -2.86
C VAL A 282 10.28 -6.55 -1.73
N ARG A 283 10.72 -6.86 -0.51
CA ARG A 283 9.86 -6.95 0.66
C ARG A 283 10.45 -6.23 1.87
N VAL A 284 9.60 -5.52 2.60
CA VAL A 284 9.91 -4.83 3.86
C VAL A 284 8.77 -5.17 4.83
N GLY A 285 9.05 -5.86 5.94
CA GLY A 285 7.99 -6.45 6.78
C GLY A 285 7.12 -7.44 5.98
N GLU A 286 5.81 -7.30 6.07
CA GLU A 286 4.82 -8.06 5.28
C GLU A 286 4.44 -7.36 3.95
N PHE A 287 5.07 -6.22 3.64
CA PHE A 287 4.80 -5.44 2.44
C PHE A 287 5.74 -5.79 1.31
N GLU A 288 5.16 -6.07 0.14
CA GLU A 288 5.88 -6.61 -1.00
C GLU A 288 5.48 -5.95 -2.30
N ALA A 289 6.49 -5.61 -3.10
CA ALA A 289 6.33 -5.11 -4.45
C ALA A 289 7.12 -6.00 -5.42
N GLU A 290 6.53 -6.26 -6.57
CA GLU A 290 7.14 -7.00 -7.68
C GLU A 290 7.62 -6.03 -8.76
N ASP A 291 8.55 -6.47 -9.62
CA ASP A 291 9.03 -5.69 -10.77
C ASP A 291 9.57 -4.28 -10.41
N VAL A 292 10.24 -4.16 -9.26
CA VAL A 292 10.70 -2.90 -8.68
C VAL A 292 11.93 -2.37 -9.41
N GLN A 293 11.93 -1.09 -9.81
CA GLN A 293 13.11 -0.48 -10.43
C GLN A 293 14.21 -0.27 -9.41
N ALA A 294 15.43 -0.60 -9.81
CA ALA A 294 16.62 -0.22 -9.07
C ALA A 294 17.71 0.26 -10.01
N ALA A 295 18.68 0.96 -9.44
CA ALA A 295 19.90 1.37 -10.10
C ALA A 295 21.08 0.74 -9.38
N VAL A 296 21.94 0.06 -10.13
CA VAL A 296 23.23 -0.40 -9.60
C VAL A 296 24.27 0.67 -9.91
N LEU A 297 24.79 1.29 -8.86
CA LEU A 297 25.78 2.36 -8.95
C LEU A 297 27.10 1.83 -9.51
N HIS A 298 27.77 2.66 -10.31
CA HIS A 298 29.12 2.37 -10.75
C HIS A 298 30.10 2.29 -9.57
N ALA A 299 31.18 1.51 -9.72
CA ALA A 299 32.16 1.28 -8.66
C ALA A 299 32.87 2.55 -8.14
N SER A 300 32.77 3.66 -8.89
CA SER A 300 33.25 4.98 -8.46
C SER A 300 32.43 5.59 -7.31
N ALA A 301 31.24 5.07 -7.02
CA ALA A 301 30.39 5.47 -5.89
C ALA A 301 30.89 4.87 -4.56
N VAL A 302 32.17 5.09 -4.23
CA VAL A 302 32.80 4.54 -3.03
C VAL A 302 32.10 5.06 -1.77
N GLY A 303 31.71 4.14 -0.89
CA GLY A 303 31.05 4.47 0.38
C GLY A 303 29.57 4.87 0.27
N ALA A 304 28.95 4.72 -0.90
CA ALA A 304 27.51 4.90 -1.04
C ALA A 304 26.77 3.84 -0.20
N GLU A 305 25.73 4.26 0.52
CA GLU A 305 24.83 3.37 1.23
C GLU A 305 23.70 2.91 0.29
N PRO A 306 23.19 1.67 0.42
CA PRO A 306 22.02 1.24 -0.33
C PRO A 306 20.77 2.01 0.14
N LEU A 307 20.00 2.52 -0.81
CA LEU A 307 18.83 3.38 -0.55
C LEU A 307 17.53 2.65 -0.94
N LEU A 308 16.54 2.68 -0.04
CA LEU A 308 15.16 2.28 -0.31
C LEU A 308 14.38 3.51 -0.78
N GLY A 309 14.29 3.65 -2.11
CA GLY A 309 13.63 4.79 -2.75
C GLY A 309 12.14 4.60 -3.07
N MET A 310 11.59 5.62 -3.73
CA MET A 310 10.18 5.72 -4.14
C MET A 310 9.73 4.63 -5.11
N SER A 311 10.63 4.04 -5.90
CA SER A 311 10.33 2.86 -6.71
C SER A 311 9.77 1.67 -5.92
N PHE A 312 10.10 1.57 -4.62
CA PHE A 312 9.45 0.64 -3.68
C PHE A 312 8.40 1.37 -2.84
N LEU A 313 8.79 2.45 -2.13
CA LEU A 313 7.91 3.12 -1.17
C LEU A 313 6.60 3.62 -1.79
N GLY A 314 6.63 4.07 -3.04
CA GLY A 314 5.46 4.55 -3.78
C GLY A 314 4.43 3.47 -4.10
N ASN A 315 4.74 2.19 -3.88
CA ASN A 315 3.78 1.09 -3.96
C ASN A 315 2.88 1.01 -2.72
N PHE A 316 3.09 1.84 -1.70
CA PHE A 316 2.31 1.82 -0.47
C PHE A 316 2.07 3.25 0.01
N LYS A 317 1.04 3.43 0.84
CA LYS A 317 1.01 4.61 1.70
C LYS A 317 2.04 4.39 2.79
N PHE A 318 2.95 5.34 2.97
CA PHE A 318 3.97 5.25 4.00
C PHE A 318 4.07 6.52 4.84
N GLU A 319 4.53 6.35 6.07
CA GLU A 319 4.85 7.44 6.99
C GLU A 319 6.14 7.08 7.71
N ILE A 320 7.10 8.00 7.70
CA ILE A 320 8.36 7.85 8.44
C ILE A 320 8.22 8.71 9.69
N ASN A 321 8.20 8.06 10.86
CA ASN A 321 8.14 8.74 12.14
C ASN A 321 9.51 8.68 12.81
N SER A 322 10.22 9.81 12.81
CA SER A 322 11.55 9.93 13.40
C SER A 322 11.55 9.86 14.93
N ASN A 323 10.46 10.24 15.59
CA ASN A 323 10.34 10.20 17.05
C ASN A 323 10.19 8.75 17.53
N ASP A 324 9.29 8.01 16.88
CA ASP A 324 9.00 6.61 17.20
C ASP A 324 9.95 5.64 16.48
N LYS A 325 10.87 6.17 15.65
CA LYS A 325 11.84 5.43 14.85
C LYS A 325 11.17 4.31 14.07
N SER A 326 10.14 4.64 13.31
CA SER A 326 9.33 3.65 12.60
C SER A 326 8.96 4.08 11.18
N LEU A 327 8.87 3.10 10.30
CA LEU A 327 8.29 3.20 8.97
C LEU A 327 6.93 2.50 9.01
N LYS A 328 5.87 3.29 8.98
CA LYS A 328 4.52 2.75 8.83
C LYS A 328 4.23 2.55 7.36
N LEU A 329 3.83 1.34 6.99
CA LEU A 329 3.35 1.01 5.65
C LEU A 329 1.88 0.63 5.71
N LEU A 330 1.14 1.01 4.66
CA LEU A 330 -0.29 0.76 4.55
C LEU A 330 -0.64 0.40 3.10
N ARG A 331 -1.48 -0.62 2.95
CA ARG A 331 -2.11 -1.03 1.69
C ARG A 331 -3.58 -1.33 1.93
N VAL A 332 -4.38 -1.16 0.88
CA VAL A 332 -5.79 -1.54 0.90
C VAL A 332 -5.92 -2.85 0.14
N ALA A 333 -6.68 -3.79 0.68
CA ALA A 333 -7.10 -4.98 -0.05
C ALA A 333 -8.03 -4.54 -1.21
N ALA A 334 -7.44 -4.34 -2.39
CA ALA A 334 -8.17 -3.89 -3.57
C ALA A 334 -9.00 -5.02 -4.25
N GLU A 335 -8.86 -6.27 -3.80
CA GLU A 335 -9.62 -7.44 -4.29
C GLU A 335 -10.90 -7.72 -3.49
#